data_AF-A0A3M1SVD4-F1
#
_entry.id   AF-A0A3M1SVD4-F1
#
_cell.length_a   1.000
_cell.length_b   1.000
_cell.length_c   1.000
_cell.angle_alpha   90.00
_cell.angle_beta   90.00
_cell.angle_gamma   90.00
#
_symmetry.space_group_name_H-M   'P 1'
#
loop_
_entity.id
_entity.type
_entity.pdbx_description
1 polymer ?
#
loop_
_entity_poly.entity_id
_entity_poly.type
_entity_poly.pdbx_seq_one_letter_code
_entity_poly.pdbx_strand_id
1 'polypeptide(L)'
;MDPKQGEAVSIPSSLRQLLPGKASSFCEVIFLGSCSDASIKQLLAYLKYHLSTGNTQKMVLVVKCEPRKLLKTWGKDLPANLKIYHDKEGTLHSDWNAFFTPRRYMIAHDGTLINLQRYPPLTAMEGGCDCEKTVAH
;
A
#
# COMPACT_ATOMS: atom_id res chain seq x y z
N MET A 1 -9.55 -14.26 -0.84
CA MET A 1 -9.10 -14.10 -2.24
C MET A 1 -8.66 -12.66 -2.42
N ASP A 2 -7.70 -12.38 -3.32
CA ASP A 2 -7.30 -11.00 -3.59
C ASP A 2 -8.42 -10.23 -4.30
N PRO A 3 -8.59 -8.92 -4.04
CA PRO A 3 -9.55 -8.10 -4.78
C PRO A 3 -9.16 -8.01 -6.26
N LYS A 4 -10.16 -8.01 -7.14
CA LYS A 4 -9.94 -7.93 -8.59
C LYS A 4 -9.77 -6.48 -9.02
N GLN A 5 -8.86 -6.26 -9.98
CA GLN A 5 -8.70 -4.95 -10.59
C GLN A 5 -9.99 -4.55 -11.33
N GLY A 6 -10.32 -3.26 -11.28
CA GLY A 6 -11.55 -2.71 -11.83
C GLY A 6 -12.78 -2.84 -10.92
N GLU A 7 -12.68 -3.54 -9.79
CA GLU A 7 -13.78 -3.66 -8.83
C GLU A 7 -13.67 -2.62 -7.71
N ALA A 8 -14.82 -2.17 -7.22
CA ALA A 8 -14.91 -1.38 -6.00
C ALA A 8 -14.54 -2.26 -4.81
N VAL A 9 -13.50 -1.86 -4.09
CA VAL A 9 -13.07 -2.56 -2.88
C VAL A 9 -13.83 -2.04 -1.67
N SER A 10 -14.10 -2.92 -0.71
CA SER A 10 -14.75 -2.53 0.54
C SER A 10 -13.81 -1.63 1.35
N ILE A 11 -14.17 -0.35 1.46
CA ILE A 11 -13.40 0.66 2.18
C ILE A 11 -14.28 1.23 3.31
N PRO A 12 -13.91 1.05 4.59
CA PRO A 12 -14.67 1.62 5.69
C PRO A 12 -14.65 3.15 5.62
N SER A 13 -15.73 3.80 6.07
CA SER A 13 -15.89 5.26 6.00
C SER A 13 -14.71 6.03 6.62
N SER A 14 -14.12 5.50 7.70
CA SER A 14 -12.94 6.06 8.35
C SER A 14 -11.69 6.06 7.46
N LEU A 15 -11.50 5.04 6.63
CA LEU A 15 -10.40 4.98 5.66
C LEU A 15 -10.70 5.86 4.45
N ARG A 16 -11.98 5.90 4.01
CA ARG A 16 -12.42 6.73 2.89
C ARG A 16 -12.15 8.22 3.12
N GLN A 17 -12.26 8.72 4.36
CA GLN A 17 -11.89 10.09 4.72
C GLN A 17 -10.40 10.42 4.49
N LEU A 18 -9.53 9.41 4.43
CA LEU A 18 -8.11 9.57 4.17
C LEU A 18 -7.78 9.56 2.67
N LEU A 19 -8.70 9.15 1.81
CA LEU A 19 -8.52 9.15 0.35
C LEU A 19 -8.58 10.58 -0.23
N PRO A 20 -8.10 10.82 -1.46
CA PRO A 20 -8.26 12.10 -2.12
C PRO A 20 -9.72 12.34 -2.51
N GLY A 21 -10.22 13.56 -2.30
CA GLY A 21 -11.59 13.95 -2.64
C GLY A 21 -11.81 14.38 -4.10
N LYS A 22 -10.75 14.43 -4.92
CA LYS A 22 -10.83 14.84 -6.32
C LYS A 22 -11.00 13.63 -7.24
N ALA A 23 -11.93 13.71 -8.19
CA ALA A 23 -12.32 12.59 -9.06
C ALA A 23 -11.16 11.99 -9.89
N SER A 24 -10.21 12.81 -10.31
CA SER A 24 -9.04 12.40 -11.11
C SER A 24 -7.83 11.96 -10.29
N SER A 25 -7.96 11.84 -8.96
CA SER A 25 -6.83 11.54 -8.07
C SER A 25 -6.79 10.09 -7.63
N PHE A 26 -5.58 9.54 -7.58
CA PHE A 26 -5.31 8.19 -7.09
C PHE A 26 -4.65 8.24 -5.71
N CYS A 27 -4.86 7.17 -4.94
CA CYS A 27 -4.26 6.96 -3.64
C CYS A 27 -3.53 5.63 -3.62
N GLU A 28 -2.32 5.62 -3.11
CA GLU A 28 -1.68 4.36 -2.74
C GLU A 28 -2.16 3.96 -1.35
N VAL A 29 -2.64 2.72 -1.21
CA VAL A 29 -2.95 2.10 0.06
C VAL A 29 -1.99 0.96 0.28
N ILE A 30 -1.19 1.05 1.33
CA ILE A 30 -0.14 0.09 1.64
C ILE A 30 -0.55 -0.63 2.92
N PHE A 31 -0.77 -1.94 2.85
CA PHE A 31 -1.00 -2.76 4.02
C PHE A 31 0.34 -3.25 4.56
N LEU A 32 0.60 -3.04 5.84
CA LEU A 32 1.72 -3.61 6.56
C LEU A 32 1.24 -4.82 7.36
N GLY A 33 1.22 -5.99 6.72
CA GLY A 33 0.66 -7.22 7.28
C GLY A 33 1.22 -7.59 8.66
N SER A 34 2.51 -7.93 8.73
CA SER A 34 3.23 -8.06 10.00
C SER A 34 4.06 -6.81 10.26
N CYS A 35 3.97 -6.20 11.45
CA CYS A 35 4.88 -5.14 11.88
C CYS A 35 6.24 -5.71 12.33
N SER A 36 6.77 -6.67 11.56
CA SER A 36 8.11 -7.22 11.75
C SER A 36 9.16 -6.25 11.24
N ASP A 37 10.38 -6.32 11.78
CA ASP A 37 11.49 -5.46 11.36
C ASP A 37 11.77 -5.55 9.86
N ALA A 38 11.62 -6.75 9.27
CA ALA A 38 11.78 -6.96 7.84
C ALA A 38 10.75 -6.18 7.01
N SER A 39 9.47 -6.26 7.39
CA SER A 39 8.38 -5.53 6.72
C SER A 39 8.54 -4.01 6.88
N ILE A 40 8.97 -3.57 8.06
CA ILE A 40 9.26 -2.16 8.35
C ILE A 40 10.41 -1.66 7.48
N LYS A 41 11.52 -2.42 7.36
CA LYS A 41 12.66 -2.06 6.50
C LYS A 41 12.27 -1.95 5.03
N GLN A 42 11.45 -2.89 4.51
CA GLN A 42 10.95 -2.84 3.14
C GLN A 42 10.10 -1.58 2.89
N LEU A 43 9.19 -1.27 3.82
CA LEU A 43 8.37 -0.07 3.71
C LEU A 43 9.22 1.20 3.73
N LEU A 44 10.21 1.30 4.63
CA LEU A 44 11.10 2.45 4.67
C LEU A 44 11.90 2.63 3.38
N ALA A 45 12.42 1.55 2.80
CA ALA A 45 13.11 1.61 1.52
C ALA A 45 12.18 2.07 0.38
N TYR A 46 10.94 1.59 0.36
CA TYR A 46 9.91 2.05 -0.58
C TYR A 46 9.62 3.55 -0.43
N LEU A 47 9.38 4.02 0.81
CA LEU A 47 9.10 5.44 1.06
C LEU A 47 10.28 6.35 0.67
N LYS A 48 11.52 5.92 0.92
CA LYS A 48 12.72 6.65 0.47
C LYS A 48 12.81 6.75 -1.05
N TYR A 49 12.54 5.65 -1.76
CA TYR A 49 12.47 5.67 -3.22
C TYR A 49 11.38 6.64 -3.70
N HIS A 50 10.17 6.55 -3.13
CA HIS A 50 9.06 7.41 -3.47
C HIS A 50 9.36 8.91 -3.24
N LEU A 51 10.05 9.26 -2.15
CA LEU A 51 10.54 10.62 -1.90
C LEU A 51 11.58 11.06 -2.94
N SER A 52 12.51 10.18 -3.32
CA SER A 52 13.57 10.49 -4.29
C SER A 52 13.06 10.75 -5.72
N THR A 53 11.91 10.17 -6.09
CA THR A 53 11.27 10.39 -7.40
C THR A 53 10.44 11.67 -7.46
N GLY A 54 10.29 12.40 -6.34
CA GLY A 54 9.44 13.58 -6.25
C GLY A 54 7.94 13.25 -6.35
N ASN A 55 7.56 11.98 -6.18
CA ASN A 55 6.16 11.58 -6.29
C ASN A 55 5.36 12.07 -5.07
N THR A 56 4.42 12.98 -5.34
CA THR A 56 3.55 13.65 -4.34
C THR A 56 2.23 12.92 -4.11
N GLN A 57 2.05 11.75 -4.71
CA GLN A 57 0.84 10.96 -4.60
C GLN A 57 0.45 10.67 -3.15
N LYS A 58 -0.84 10.79 -2.83
CA LYS A 58 -1.34 10.53 -1.48
C LYS A 58 -1.15 9.05 -1.14
N MET A 59 -0.63 8.78 0.05
CA MET A 59 -0.38 7.43 0.54
C MET A 59 -1.13 7.21 1.86
N VAL A 60 -1.74 6.05 2.01
CA VAL A 60 -2.31 5.59 3.28
C VAL A 60 -1.67 4.26 3.65
N LEU A 61 -0.99 4.25 4.79
CA LEU A 61 -0.45 3.06 5.40
C LEU A 61 -1.48 2.45 6.35
N VAL A 62 -1.92 1.23 6.08
CA VAL A 62 -2.81 0.43 6.92
C VAL A 62 -1.96 -0.51 7.76
N VAL A 63 -2.07 -0.42 9.09
CA VAL A 63 -1.26 -1.20 10.03
C VAL A 63 -2.12 -1.90 11.06
N LYS A 64 -1.73 -3.11 11.46
CA LYS A 64 -2.39 -3.83 12.56
C LYS A 64 -1.80 -3.48 13.94
N CYS A 65 -0.50 -3.17 14.00
CA CYS A 65 0.13 -2.76 15.25
C CYS A 65 -0.23 -1.32 15.65
N GLU A 66 -0.07 -1.00 16.94
CA GLU A 66 -0.24 0.37 17.42
C GLU A 66 0.67 1.35 16.64
N PRO A 67 0.11 2.41 16.03
CA PRO A 67 0.87 3.36 15.22
C PRO A 67 2.03 4.00 15.99
N ARG A 68 1.88 4.20 17.30
CA ARG A 68 2.94 4.75 18.17
C ARG A 68 4.23 3.93 18.10
N LYS A 69 4.16 2.60 17.94
CA LYS A 69 5.34 1.75 17.81
C LYS A 69 6.08 2.02 16.49
N LEU A 70 5.34 2.18 15.40
CA LEU A 70 5.91 2.53 14.09
C LEU A 70 6.49 3.94 14.10
N LEU A 71 5.76 4.92 14.63
CA LEU A 71 6.20 6.31 14.73
C LEU A 71 7.46 6.46 15.60
N LYS A 72 7.58 5.67 16.69
CA LYS A 72 8.79 5.65 17.52
C LYS A 72 10.00 5.12 16.75
N THR A 73 9.80 4.12 15.89
CA THR A 73 10.86 3.56 15.04
C THR A 73 11.21 4.48 13.85
N TRP A 74 10.27 5.28 13.37
CA TRP A 74 10.43 6.11 12.16
C TRP A 74 10.83 7.57 12.39
N GLY A 75 10.68 8.09 13.60
CA GLY A 75 11.07 9.46 13.91
C GLY A 75 10.30 10.49 13.07
N LYS A 76 11.02 11.45 12.47
CA LYS A 76 10.47 12.59 11.69
C LYS A 76 10.48 12.39 10.16
N ASP A 77 11.00 11.27 9.66
CA ASP A 77 11.30 11.10 8.23
C ASP A 77 10.13 10.59 7.38
N LEU A 78 8.89 10.87 7.80
CA LEU A 78 7.71 10.43 7.06
C LEU A 78 7.35 11.42 5.95
N PRO A 79 7.01 10.93 4.74
CA PRO A 79 6.46 11.79 3.70
C PRO A 79 5.23 12.54 4.19
N ALA A 80 5.14 13.85 3.91
CA ALA A 80 4.01 14.68 4.35
C ALA A 80 2.65 14.21 3.78
N ASN A 81 2.69 13.52 2.63
CA ASN A 81 1.57 12.90 1.92
C ASN A 81 1.19 11.50 2.45
N LEU A 82 1.90 10.98 3.46
CA LEU A 82 1.59 9.70 4.10
C LEU A 82 0.64 9.89 5.30
N LYS A 83 -0.45 9.12 5.33
CA LYS A 83 -1.36 8.98 6.48
C LYS A 83 -1.31 7.56 7.01
N ILE A 84 -1.52 7.36 8.30
CA ILE A 84 -1.56 6.04 8.94
C ILE A 84 -2.98 5.74 9.38
N TYR A 85 -3.48 4.58 8.99
CA TYR A 85 -4.75 3.99 9.41
C TYR A 85 -4.48 2.76 10.27
N HIS A 86 -5.03 2.73 11.49
CA HIS A 86 -4.87 1.61 12.41
C HIS A 86 -6.04 0.63 12.26
N ASP A 87 -5.79 -0.50 11.59
CA ASP A 87 -6.72 -1.62 11.50
C ASP A 87 -6.59 -2.51 12.74
N LYS A 88 -7.20 -2.06 13.84
CA LYS A 88 -7.10 -2.69 15.17
C LYS A 88 -7.48 -4.16 15.17
N GLU A 89 -8.61 -4.47 14.53
CA GLU A 89 -9.18 -5.81 14.51
C GLU A 89 -8.58 -6.69 13.41
N GLY A 90 -7.86 -6.10 12.44
CA GLY A 90 -7.32 -6.83 11.30
C GLY A 90 -8.38 -7.22 10.27
N THR A 91 -9.60 -6.69 10.38
CA THR A 91 -10.71 -7.00 9.46
C THR A 91 -10.38 -6.54 8.06
N LEU A 92 -9.78 -5.37 7.91
CA LEU A 92 -9.43 -4.85 6.60
C LEU A 92 -8.28 -5.65 5.96
N HIS A 93 -7.29 -6.05 6.75
CA HIS A 93 -6.27 -7.01 6.30
C HIS A 93 -6.87 -8.34 5.85
N SER A 94 -7.96 -8.79 6.49
CA SER A 94 -8.71 -9.99 6.12
C SER A 94 -9.41 -9.86 4.79
N ASP A 95 -10.23 -8.83 4.66
CA ASP A 95 -11.04 -8.58 3.49
C ASP A 95 -10.17 -8.43 2.23
N TRP A 96 -8.95 -7.91 2.40
CA TRP A 96 -8.00 -7.64 1.32
C TRP A 96 -6.88 -8.68 1.20
N ASN A 97 -6.93 -9.74 2.01
CA ASN A 97 -5.93 -10.82 2.01
C ASN A 97 -4.47 -10.32 2.18
N ALA A 98 -4.24 -9.34 3.06
CA ALA A 98 -2.98 -8.60 3.17
C ALA A 98 -2.17 -8.88 4.45
N PHE A 99 -2.28 -10.08 5.03
CA PHE A 99 -1.79 -10.36 6.39
C PHE A 99 -0.28 -10.58 6.55
N PHE A 100 0.40 -11.14 5.56
CA PHE A 100 1.74 -11.71 5.77
C PHE A 100 2.84 -10.75 5.33
N THR A 101 2.70 -10.18 4.13
CA THR A 101 3.69 -9.32 3.51
C THR A 101 3.13 -7.92 3.30
N PRO A 102 3.98 -6.89 3.24
CA PRO A 102 3.55 -5.59 2.79
C PRO A 102 2.95 -5.68 1.38
N ARG A 103 1.78 -5.06 1.17
CA ARG A 103 1.09 -5.06 -0.14
C ARG A 103 0.64 -3.66 -0.50
N ARG A 104 0.85 -3.27 -1.76
CA ARG A 104 0.42 -1.98 -2.30
C ARG A 104 -0.80 -2.14 -3.21
N TYR A 105 -1.78 -1.28 -2.98
CA TYR A 105 -2.97 -1.13 -3.79
C TYR A 105 -3.03 0.31 -4.30
N MET A 106 -3.39 0.48 -5.56
CA MET A 106 -3.67 1.77 -6.17
C MET A 106 -5.19 1.90 -6.27
N ILE A 107 -5.76 2.90 -5.61
CA ILE A 107 -7.21 3.10 -5.54
C ILE A 107 -7.56 4.46 -6.14
N ALA A 108 -8.62 4.50 -6.94
CA ALA A 108 -9.24 5.74 -7.39
C ALA A 108 -10.11 6.38 -6.29
N HIS A 109 -10.54 7.62 -6.51
CA HIS A 109 -11.32 8.39 -5.53
C HIS A 109 -12.63 7.70 -5.10
N ASP A 110 -13.23 6.92 -6.00
CA ASP A 110 -14.51 6.23 -5.83
C ASP A 110 -14.38 4.93 -5.03
N GLY A 111 -13.14 4.51 -4.76
CA GLY A 111 -12.82 3.24 -4.11
C GLY A 111 -12.57 2.10 -5.10
N THR A 112 -12.47 2.36 -6.40
CA THR A 112 -12.15 1.34 -7.40
C THR A 112 -10.67 0.96 -7.33
N LEU A 113 -10.38 -0.35 -7.31
CA LEU A 113 -9.03 -0.87 -7.37
C LEU A 113 -8.47 -0.73 -8.80
N ILE A 114 -7.49 0.15 -8.97
CA ILE A 114 -6.82 0.38 -10.25
C ILE A 114 -5.66 -0.59 -10.46
N ASN A 115 -4.87 -0.84 -9.41
CA ASN A 115 -3.71 -1.71 -9.49
C ASN A 115 -3.46 -2.41 -8.15
N LEU A 116 -2.95 -3.64 -8.20
CA LEU A 116 -2.55 -4.45 -7.07
C LEU A 116 -1.15 -4.98 -7.35
N GLN A 117 -0.21 -4.71 -6.45
CA GLN A 117 1.08 -5.38 -6.48
C GLN A 117 0.92 -6.83 -6.03
N ARG A 118 0.94 -7.77 -6.98
CA ARG A 118 0.75 -9.19 -6.71
C ARG A 118 2.03 -9.84 -6.16
N TYR A 119 3.17 -9.64 -6.82
CA TYR A 119 4.54 -10.03 -6.42
C TYR A 119 5.53 -9.25 -7.33
N PRO A 120 6.73 -8.80 -6.91
CA PRO A 120 7.53 -9.17 -5.73
C PRO A 120 7.42 -8.10 -4.59
N PRO A 121 8.27 -8.08 -3.53
CA PRO A 121 8.15 -7.15 -2.39
C PRO A 121 8.00 -5.68 -2.77
N LEU A 122 7.50 -4.83 -1.87
CA LEU A 122 7.35 -3.36 -2.09
C LEU A 122 8.57 -2.71 -2.76
N THR A 123 9.77 -3.20 -2.47
CA THR A 123 11.05 -2.68 -2.96
C THR A 123 11.60 -3.38 -4.19
N ALA A 124 10.91 -4.37 -4.74
CA ALA A 124 11.30 -4.97 -6.01
C ALA A 124 10.98 -3.97 -7.13
N MET A 125 11.85 -2.97 -7.23
CA MET A 125 11.99 -2.15 -8.41
C MET A 125 12.33 -3.10 -9.56
N GLU A 126 11.52 -3.06 -10.61
CA GLU A 126 11.68 -3.75 -11.89
C GLU A 126 12.98 -4.55 -12.04
N GLY A 127 12.94 -5.80 -11.57
CA GLY A 127 13.86 -6.85 -11.99
C GLY A 127 13.08 -7.71 -12.96
N GLY A 128 13.23 -7.43 -14.26
CA GLY A 128 12.56 -8.15 -15.31
C GLY A 128 12.76 -9.66 -15.20
N CYS A 129 11.67 -10.39 -15.32
CA CYS A 129 11.67 -11.61 -16.11
C CYS A 129 10.27 -11.69 -16.75
N ASP A 130 10.17 -11.15 -17.95
CA ASP A 130 9.14 -11.54 -18.91
C ASP A 130 9.33 -13.04 -19.19
N CYS A 131 8.62 -13.89 -18.44
CA CYS A 131 8.59 -15.32 -18.72
C CYS A 131 7.42 -15.71 -19.64
N GLU A 132 6.82 -14.77 -20.41
CA GLU A 132 5.66 -15.08 -21.26
C GLU A 132 5.63 -14.38 -22.64
N LYS A 133 6.79 -14.15 -23.27
CA LYS A 133 6.83 -13.90 -24.73
C LYS A 133 7.95 -14.65 -25.43
N THR A 134 7.79 -15.96 -25.54
CA THR A 134 8.29 -16.68 -26.72
C THR A 134 7.29 -17.78 -27.07
N VAL A 135 6.11 -17.37 -27.52
CA VAL A 135 5.28 -18.22 -28.37
C VAL A 135 5.51 -17.76 -29.80
N ALA A 136 5.93 -18.74 -30.60
CA ALA A 136 6.24 -18.76 -32.02
C ALA A 136 5.52 -17.73 -32.91
N HIS A 137 6.26 -17.17 -33.87
CA HIS A 137 5.98 -17.33 -35.31
C HIS A 137 7.21 -17.00 -36.14
#